data_AF-A0A2N2JAK0-F1
#
_entry.id   AF-A0A2N2JAK0-F1
#
_cell.length_a   1.000
_cell.length_b   1.000
_cell.length_c   1.000
_cell.angle_alpha   90.00
_cell.angle_beta   90.00
_cell.angle_gamma   90.00
#
_symmetry.space_group_name_H-M   'P 1'
#
loop_
_entity.id
_entity.type
_entity.pdbx_description
1 polymer ?
#
loop_
_entity_poly.entity_id
_entity_poly.type
_entity_poly.pdbx_seq_one_letter_code
_entity_poly.pdbx_strand_id
1 'polypeptide(L)'
;MLFDGAFADRVYADPEATLSGLALTAVERGWLVGPDRRAYGVDPLRRHRSLQALLEEHPVSAAALAAAGVAVRSHDAFFSGPRFHGAVQARGSLAAAFGEHLAAAARVPLQRGVIALERAMAEARRGVAAPWADGAALRLVGTARVVACPHGTLEAYGVIRAALERGGRSPLETLLAGPVRLPRTPVDPGQAEHVLVEATAGQGDAGAALSFASDELATLLTAARPGATREALLATLGDLGLDAAEGAELLDELVADGLLERAG
;
A
#
# COMPACT_ATOMS: atom_id res chain seq x y z
N MET A 1 -15.52 12.28 11.60
CA MET A 1 -16.70 13.16 11.45
C MET A 1 -16.88 13.64 10.01
N LEU A 2 -15.90 14.30 9.37
CA LEU A 2 -16.03 14.80 7.97
C LEU A 2 -16.38 13.76 6.89
N PHE A 3 -16.06 12.48 7.13
CA PHE A 3 -16.27 11.37 6.19
C PHE A 3 -17.35 10.38 6.67
N ASP A 4 -17.74 10.47 7.94
CA ASP A 4 -18.67 9.54 8.59
C ASP A 4 -19.70 10.36 9.36
N GLY A 5 -20.80 10.68 8.68
CA GLY A 5 -21.92 11.42 9.26
C GLY A 5 -22.56 10.65 10.42
N ALA A 6 -22.67 9.33 10.33
CA ALA A 6 -23.20 8.52 11.42
C ALA A 6 -22.30 8.58 12.66
N PHE A 7 -20.97 8.62 12.49
CA PHE A 7 -20.06 8.87 13.62
C PHE A 7 -20.21 10.28 14.19
N ALA A 8 -20.37 11.31 13.34
CA ALA A 8 -20.66 12.65 13.82
C ALA A 8 -21.94 12.66 14.67
N ASP A 9 -23.00 12.02 14.20
CA ASP A 9 -24.28 11.93 14.91
C ASP A 9 -24.13 11.28 16.29
N ARG A 10 -23.34 10.20 16.39
CA ARG A 10 -23.02 9.56 17.68
C ARG A 10 -22.23 10.48 18.62
N VAL A 11 -21.22 11.19 18.10
CA VAL A 11 -20.42 12.15 18.90
C VAL A 11 -21.28 13.30 19.45
N TYR A 12 -22.25 13.79 18.69
CA TYR A 12 -23.18 14.82 19.19
C TYR A 12 -24.20 14.27 20.20
N ALA A 13 -24.64 13.02 20.03
CA ALA A 13 -25.63 12.40 20.90
C ALA A 13 -25.04 12.02 22.27
N ASP A 14 -23.85 11.42 22.28
CA ASP A 14 -23.14 11.00 23.49
C ASP A 14 -21.62 11.05 23.25
N PRO A 15 -20.98 12.22 23.45
CA PRO A 15 -19.55 12.37 23.20
C PRO A 15 -18.70 11.53 24.16
N GLU A 16 -19.14 11.32 25.40
CA GLU A 16 -18.37 10.59 26.40
C GLU A 16 -18.26 9.11 26.05
N ALA A 17 -19.38 8.47 25.72
CA ALA A 17 -19.38 7.06 25.32
C ALA A 17 -18.70 6.88 23.95
N THR A 18 -19.01 7.73 22.97
CA THR A 18 -18.51 7.57 21.58
C THR A 18 -17.01 7.80 21.47
N LEU A 19 -16.46 8.73 22.26
CA LEU A 19 -15.03 9.05 22.28
C LEU A 19 -14.28 8.32 23.41
N SER A 20 -14.94 7.36 24.07
CA SER A 20 -14.28 6.51 25.07
C SER A 20 -13.10 5.75 24.44
N GLY A 21 -12.00 5.64 25.18
CA GLY A 21 -10.76 5.03 24.69
C GLY A 21 -9.83 5.96 23.89
N LEU A 22 -10.28 7.16 23.52
CA LEU A 22 -9.39 8.20 23.00
C LEU A 22 -8.84 9.04 24.15
N ALA A 23 -7.54 9.34 24.10
CA ALA A 23 -6.85 10.18 25.08
C ALA A 23 -7.16 11.68 24.85
N LEU A 24 -8.45 12.03 24.85
CA LEU A 24 -8.97 13.39 24.68
C LEU A 24 -9.32 13.99 26.03
N THR A 25 -8.80 15.18 26.29
CA THR A 25 -9.22 16.06 27.38
C THR A 25 -10.67 16.52 27.20
N ALA A 26 -11.31 16.98 28.27
CA ALA A 26 -12.67 17.54 28.19
C ALA A 26 -12.75 18.75 27.24
N VAL A 27 -11.68 19.54 27.15
CA VAL A 27 -11.58 20.69 26.23
C VAL A 27 -11.57 20.22 24.78
N GLU A 28 -10.74 19.21 24.45
CA GLU A 28 -10.69 18.64 23.09
C GLU A 28 -12.01 17.98 22.70
N ARG A 29 -12.70 17.30 23.63
CA ARG A 29 -14.06 16.80 23.40
C ARG A 29 -15.02 17.95 23.08
N GLY A 30 -14.92 19.04 23.83
CA GLY A 30 -15.67 20.28 23.57
C GLY A 30 -15.42 20.84 22.17
N TRP A 31 -14.20 20.76 21.65
CA TRP A 31 -13.88 21.18 20.27
C TRP A 31 -14.55 20.34 19.19
N LEU A 32 -14.90 19.09 19.47
CA LEU A 32 -15.56 18.20 18.50
C LEU A 32 -17.07 18.43 18.42
N VAL A 33 -17.69 18.92 19.51
CA VAL A 33 -19.14 19.19 19.58
C VAL A 33 -19.48 20.68 19.51
N GLY A 34 -18.49 21.56 19.63
CA GLY A 34 -18.65 23.02 19.56
C GLY A 34 -19.01 23.60 18.18
N PRO A 35 -18.45 23.11 17.06
CA PRO A 35 -18.85 23.54 15.72
C PRO A 35 -20.35 23.29 15.42
N ASP A 36 -20.95 23.97 14.44
CA ASP A 36 -22.29 23.56 13.96
C ASP A 36 -22.19 22.18 13.31
N ARG A 37 -23.03 21.23 13.70
CA ARG A 37 -23.09 19.86 13.12
C ARG A 37 -23.17 19.89 11.59
N ARG A 38 -23.86 20.87 11.00
CA ARG A 38 -23.96 21.06 9.54
C ARG A 38 -22.62 21.36 8.88
N ALA A 39 -21.65 21.90 9.60
CA ALA A 39 -20.31 22.20 9.09
C ALA A 39 -19.59 20.93 8.60
N TYR A 40 -19.84 19.77 9.21
CA TYR A 40 -19.25 18.50 8.77
C TYR A 40 -19.80 18.01 7.42
N GLY A 41 -20.96 18.51 6.99
CA GLY A 41 -21.65 18.13 5.75
C GLY A 41 -21.58 19.18 4.63
N VAL A 42 -20.81 20.26 4.80
CA VAL A 42 -20.72 21.36 3.80
C VAL A 42 -20.25 20.87 2.42
N ASP A 43 -19.42 19.83 2.40
CA ASP A 43 -18.91 19.24 1.17
C ASP A 43 -19.45 17.81 0.99
N PRO A 44 -20.63 17.64 0.36
CA PRO A 44 -21.27 16.33 0.21
C PRO A 44 -20.48 15.38 -0.71
N LEU A 45 -19.58 15.92 -1.53
CA LEU A 45 -18.79 15.15 -2.49
C LEU A 45 -17.40 14.78 -1.95
N ARG A 46 -17.03 15.21 -0.74
CA ARG A 46 -15.74 14.91 -0.11
C ARG A 46 -15.42 13.42 -0.13
N ARG A 47 -16.35 12.62 0.38
CA ARG A 47 -16.19 11.16 0.49
C ARG A 47 -16.05 10.50 -0.88
N HIS A 48 -16.82 10.97 -1.86
CA HIS A 48 -16.74 10.48 -3.24
C HIS A 48 -15.39 10.80 -3.89
N ARG A 49 -14.90 12.03 -3.78
CA ARG A 49 -13.57 12.41 -4.32
C ARG A 49 -12.44 11.65 -3.64
N SER A 50 -12.52 11.46 -2.32
CA SER A 50 -11.54 10.64 -1.61
C SER A 50 -11.61 9.17 -2.00
N LEU A 51 -12.81 8.61 -2.22
CA LEU A 51 -12.94 7.24 -2.72
C LEU A 51 -12.31 7.11 -4.11
N GLN A 52 -12.57 8.08 -5.00
CA GLN A 52 -11.97 8.15 -6.32
C GLN A 52 -10.43 8.12 -6.24
N ALA A 53 -9.83 9.00 -5.43
CA ALA A 53 -8.37 9.02 -5.26
C ALA A 53 -7.81 7.69 -4.70
N LEU A 54 -8.56 7.04 -3.79
CA LEU A 54 -8.16 5.73 -3.26
C LEU A 54 -8.29 4.60 -4.29
N LEU A 55 -9.28 4.67 -5.18
CA LEU A 55 -9.43 3.71 -6.29
C LEU A 55 -8.39 3.94 -7.39
N GLU A 56 -7.99 5.18 -7.63
CA GLU A 56 -6.88 5.52 -8.54
C GLU A 56 -5.52 5.01 -8.03
N GLU A 57 -5.36 4.90 -6.71
CA GLU A 57 -4.18 4.32 -6.07
C GLU A 57 -4.17 2.78 -6.13
N HIS A 58 -5.35 2.13 -6.16
CA HIS A 58 -5.53 0.67 -6.15
C HIS A 58 -6.44 0.12 -7.26
N PRO A 59 -6.23 0.50 -8.55
CA PRO A 59 -7.17 0.20 -9.63
C PRO A 59 -7.22 -1.29 -9.96
N VAL A 60 -6.10 -2.01 -9.93
CA VAL A 60 -6.05 -3.45 -10.26
C VAL A 60 -6.71 -4.28 -9.17
N SER A 61 -6.51 -3.90 -7.91
CA SER A 61 -7.16 -4.53 -6.76
C SER A 61 -8.67 -4.36 -6.81
N ALA A 62 -9.15 -3.13 -7.06
CA ALA A 62 -10.56 -2.85 -7.21
C ALA A 62 -11.17 -3.64 -8.37
N ALA A 63 -10.46 -3.76 -9.50
CA ALA A 63 -10.89 -4.56 -10.64
C ALA A 63 -11.00 -6.05 -10.30
N ALA A 64 -9.99 -6.60 -9.61
CA ALA A 64 -9.96 -8.02 -9.22
C ALA A 64 -11.08 -8.39 -8.24
N LEU A 65 -11.46 -7.46 -7.36
CA LEU A 65 -12.61 -7.63 -6.47
C LEU A 65 -13.94 -7.48 -7.23
N ALA A 66 -14.05 -6.48 -8.13
CA ALA A 66 -15.23 -6.26 -8.95
C ALA A 66 -15.55 -7.44 -9.88
N ALA A 67 -14.52 -8.05 -10.48
CA ALA A 67 -14.66 -9.26 -11.29
C ALA A 67 -15.19 -10.45 -10.50
N ALA A 68 -15.00 -10.47 -9.17
CA ALA A 68 -15.55 -11.48 -8.26
C ALA A 68 -16.93 -11.09 -7.69
N GLY A 69 -17.56 -10.03 -8.20
CA GLY A 69 -18.89 -9.58 -7.80
C GLY A 69 -18.93 -8.60 -6.63
N VAL A 70 -17.78 -8.12 -6.15
CA VAL A 70 -17.74 -7.06 -5.12
C VAL A 70 -18.03 -5.71 -5.79
N ALA A 71 -19.19 -5.12 -5.51
CA ALA A 71 -19.55 -3.83 -6.10
C ALA A 71 -18.53 -2.74 -5.70
N VAL A 72 -18.00 -2.00 -6.68
CA VAL A 72 -17.03 -0.91 -6.43
C VAL A 72 -17.54 0.09 -5.39
N ARG A 73 -18.84 0.42 -5.45
CA ARG A 73 -19.48 1.33 -4.48
C ARG A 73 -19.47 0.82 -3.04
N SER A 74 -19.36 -0.49 -2.82
CA SER A 74 -19.31 -1.05 -1.47
C SER A 74 -18.04 -0.63 -0.70
N HIS A 75 -16.97 -0.26 -1.42
CA HIS A 75 -15.73 0.26 -0.82
C HIS A 75 -15.90 1.62 -0.15
N ASP A 76 -17.00 2.33 -0.43
CA ASP A 76 -17.37 3.54 0.30
C ASP A 76 -17.51 3.28 1.81
N ALA A 77 -17.90 2.06 2.22
CA ALA A 77 -17.99 1.67 3.62
C ALA A 77 -16.66 1.78 4.39
N PHE A 78 -15.51 1.85 3.69
CA PHE A 78 -14.21 2.14 4.30
C PHE A 78 -14.24 3.36 5.22
N PHE A 79 -14.87 4.46 4.78
CA PHE A 79 -14.88 5.74 5.50
C PHE A 79 -15.67 5.73 6.81
N SER A 80 -16.51 4.72 7.03
CA SER A 80 -17.22 4.51 8.29
C SER A 80 -16.66 3.31 9.07
N GLY A 81 -15.55 2.72 8.60
CA GLY A 81 -14.94 1.53 9.15
C GLY A 81 -13.78 1.80 10.12
N PRO A 82 -13.41 0.80 10.94
CA PRO A 82 -12.34 0.95 11.93
C PRO A 82 -10.97 1.24 11.29
N ARG A 83 -10.68 0.73 10.09
CA ARG A 83 -9.40 0.99 9.39
C ARG A 83 -9.22 2.46 9.03
N PHE A 84 -10.27 3.12 8.54
CA PHE A 84 -10.24 4.56 8.26
C PHE A 84 -10.04 5.37 9.55
N HIS A 85 -10.80 5.04 10.61
CA HIS A 85 -10.66 5.74 11.89
C HIS A 85 -9.28 5.56 12.50
N GLY A 86 -8.73 4.35 12.49
CA GLY A 86 -7.37 4.08 12.96
C GLY A 86 -6.32 4.85 12.17
N ALA A 87 -6.44 4.89 10.84
CA ALA A 87 -5.53 5.66 9.99
C ALA A 87 -5.57 7.16 10.31
N VAL A 88 -6.76 7.75 10.47
CA VAL A 88 -6.90 9.18 10.82
C VAL A 88 -6.29 9.46 12.20
N GLN A 89 -6.57 8.62 13.19
CA GLN A 89 -6.07 8.79 14.56
C GLN A 89 -4.54 8.68 14.64
N ALA A 90 -3.96 7.71 13.92
CA ALA A 90 -2.51 7.52 13.84
C ALA A 90 -1.82 8.50 12.88
N ARG A 91 -2.55 9.43 12.24
CA ARG A 91 -2.06 10.29 11.16
C ARG A 91 -1.37 9.49 10.04
N GLY A 92 -1.87 8.28 9.78
CA GLY A 92 -1.34 7.34 8.81
C GLY A 92 -1.84 7.59 7.38
N SER A 93 -1.34 6.76 6.46
CA SER A 93 -1.74 6.80 5.06
C SER A 93 -3.13 6.20 4.85
N LEU A 94 -4.07 6.99 4.32
CA LEU A 94 -5.39 6.50 3.94
C LEU A 94 -5.32 5.44 2.83
N ALA A 95 -4.39 5.57 1.89
CA ALA A 95 -4.18 4.58 0.84
C ALA A 95 -3.70 3.23 1.39
N ALA A 96 -2.81 3.24 2.39
CA ALA A 96 -2.36 2.00 3.02
C ALA A 96 -3.51 1.32 3.76
N ALA A 97 -4.26 2.08 4.56
CA ALA A 97 -5.44 1.58 5.28
C ALA A 97 -6.56 1.11 4.34
N PHE A 98 -6.71 1.75 3.18
CA PHE A 98 -7.64 1.32 2.15
C PHE A 98 -7.18 -0.01 1.51
N GLY A 99 -5.90 -0.16 1.21
CA GLY A 99 -5.33 -1.43 0.76
C GLY A 99 -5.58 -2.57 1.76
N GLU A 100 -5.48 -2.31 3.07
CA GLU A 100 -5.87 -3.28 4.10
C GLU A 100 -7.37 -3.58 4.12
N HIS A 101 -8.21 -2.58 3.84
CA HIS A 101 -9.65 -2.78 3.69
C HIS A 101 -9.95 -3.69 2.48
N LEU A 102 -9.28 -3.48 1.35
CA LEU A 102 -9.40 -4.36 0.18
C LEU A 102 -8.89 -5.77 0.50
N ALA A 103 -7.76 -5.91 1.20
CA ALA A 103 -7.20 -7.20 1.59
C ALA A 103 -8.18 -8.03 2.42
N ALA A 104 -8.97 -7.39 3.29
CA ALA A 104 -10.00 -8.06 4.08
C ALA A 104 -11.18 -8.58 3.24
N ALA A 105 -11.40 -8.03 2.04
CA ALA A 105 -12.41 -8.49 1.10
C ALA A 105 -11.89 -9.62 0.18
N ALA A 106 -10.57 -9.85 0.12
CA ALA A 106 -9.96 -10.82 -0.77
C ALA A 106 -10.30 -12.26 -0.39
N ARG A 107 -10.80 -13.03 -1.36
CA ARG A 107 -11.22 -14.43 -1.20
C ARG A 107 -10.29 -15.41 -1.90
N VAL A 108 -9.63 -15.00 -2.99
CA VAL A 108 -8.78 -15.87 -3.81
C VAL A 108 -7.32 -15.41 -3.85
N PRO A 109 -6.35 -16.30 -4.17
CA PRO A 109 -4.92 -15.97 -4.19
C PRO A 109 -4.58 -14.77 -5.08
N LEU A 110 -5.13 -14.71 -6.30
CA LEU A 110 -4.93 -13.59 -7.22
C LEU A 110 -5.24 -12.23 -6.56
N GLN A 111 -6.39 -12.12 -5.87
CA GLN A 111 -6.79 -10.88 -5.21
C GLN A 111 -5.78 -10.47 -4.13
N ARG A 112 -5.33 -11.42 -3.30
CA ARG A 112 -4.34 -11.15 -2.26
C ARG A 112 -3.01 -10.69 -2.85
N GLY A 113 -2.57 -11.35 -3.93
CA GLY A 113 -1.34 -11.01 -4.65
C GLY A 113 -1.37 -9.59 -5.21
N VAL A 114 -2.39 -9.24 -6.00
CA VAL A 114 -2.47 -7.90 -6.61
C VAL A 114 -2.66 -6.79 -5.57
N ILE A 115 -3.39 -7.06 -4.49
CA ILE A 115 -3.52 -6.11 -3.37
C ILE A 115 -2.18 -5.91 -2.65
N ALA A 116 -1.39 -6.98 -2.46
CA ALA A 116 -0.07 -6.87 -1.87
C ALA A 116 0.87 -6.02 -2.75
N LEU A 117 0.82 -6.20 -4.08
CA LEU A 117 1.60 -5.39 -5.02
C LEU A 117 1.22 -3.90 -4.96
N GLU A 118 -0.07 -3.55 -5.11
CA GLU A 118 -0.46 -2.12 -5.12
C GLU A 118 -0.23 -1.44 -3.78
N ARG A 119 -0.35 -2.17 -2.66
CA ARG A 119 0.06 -1.67 -1.34
C ARG A 119 1.55 -1.36 -1.29
N ALA A 120 2.40 -2.28 -1.76
CA ALA A 120 3.84 -2.04 -1.80
C ALA A 120 4.21 -0.87 -2.72
N MET A 121 3.53 -0.70 -3.86
CA MET A 121 3.70 0.46 -4.73
C MET A 121 3.33 1.77 -4.02
N ALA A 122 2.18 1.78 -3.33
CA ALA A 122 1.71 2.93 -2.56
C ALA A 122 2.62 3.28 -1.37
N GLU A 123 3.27 2.29 -0.77
CA GLU A 123 4.27 2.46 0.28
C GLU A 123 5.61 2.95 -0.28
N ALA A 124 6.08 2.38 -1.39
CA ALA A 124 7.29 2.78 -2.10
C ALA A 124 7.20 4.25 -2.54
N ARG A 125 6.08 4.69 -3.11
CA ARG A 125 5.86 6.10 -3.51
C ARG A 125 5.90 7.10 -2.35
N ARG A 126 5.50 6.66 -1.15
CA ARG A 126 5.54 7.50 0.07
C ARG A 126 6.85 7.35 0.84
N GLY A 127 7.72 6.45 0.39
CA GLY A 127 9.05 6.28 0.91
C GLY A 127 9.79 7.61 0.89
N VAL A 128 10.16 8.10 2.07
CA VAL A 128 11.05 9.24 2.18
C VAL A 128 12.47 8.69 2.26
N ALA A 129 13.37 9.20 1.42
CA ALA A 129 14.79 8.97 1.60
C ALA A 129 15.18 9.52 2.98
N ALA A 130 15.63 8.66 3.89
CA ALA A 130 16.18 9.19 5.13
C ALA A 130 17.53 9.85 4.83
N PRO A 131 17.96 10.81 5.65
CA PRO A 131 19.28 11.40 5.50
C PRO A 131 20.35 10.30 5.48
N TRP A 132 21.29 10.44 4.55
CA TRP A 132 22.49 9.61 4.58
C TRP A 132 23.24 9.87 5.87
N ALA A 133 23.82 8.82 6.43
CA ALA A 133 24.75 8.94 7.52
C ALA A 133 25.97 8.07 7.26
N ASP A 134 27.06 8.39 7.96
CA ASP A 134 28.33 7.65 7.91
C ASP A 134 28.26 6.31 8.68
N GLY A 135 27.06 5.79 8.94
CA GLY A 135 26.83 4.57 9.68
C GLY A 135 27.23 3.32 8.89
N ALA A 136 27.61 2.28 9.64
CA ALA A 136 27.91 0.95 9.10
C ALA A 136 26.63 0.11 8.80
N ALA A 137 25.45 0.67 9.07
CA ALA A 137 24.18 0.00 8.82
C ALA A 137 23.75 0.20 7.36
N LEU A 138 23.19 -0.86 6.78
CA LEU A 138 22.61 -0.86 5.44
C LEU A 138 21.12 -1.18 5.56
N ARG A 139 20.30 -0.55 4.73
CA ARG A 139 18.88 -0.86 4.63
C ARG A 139 18.37 -0.71 3.20
N LEU A 140 17.29 -1.41 2.88
CA LEU A 140 16.53 -1.18 1.65
C LEU A 140 16.10 0.28 1.58
N VAL A 141 16.25 0.91 0.41
CA VAL A 141 15.85 2.30 0.22
C VAL A 141 14.37 2.49 0.54
N GLY A 142 14.04 3.65 1.11
CA GLY A 142 12.67 3.99 1.49
C GLY A 142 11.67 3.87 0.32
N THR A 143 12.14 4.03 -0.91
CA THR A 143 11.40 3.98 -2.17
C THR A 143 11.31 2.60 -2.82
N ALA A 144 11.83 1.54 -2.18
CA ALA A 144 11.76 0.18 -2.70
C ALA A 144 11.08 -0.78 -1.70
N ARG A 145 10.38 -1.80 -2.20
CA ARG A 145 9.74 -2.86 -1.41
C ARG A 145 9.92 -4.21 -2.09
N VAL A 146 10.06 -5.26 -1.29
CA VAL A 146 9.98 -6.64 -1.78
C VAL A 146 8.67 -7.23 -1.32
N VAL A 147 7.94 -7.85 -2.25
CA VAL A 147 6.66 -8.52 -1.98
C VAL A 147 6.75 -9.97 -2.40
N ALA A 148 6.37 -10.87 -1.50
CA ALA A 148 6.07 -12.25 -1.87
C ALA A 148 4.59 -12.36 -2.25
N CYS A 149 4.30 -12.89 -3.42
CA CYS A 149 2.94 -13.17 -3.88
C CYS A 149 2.85 -14.56 -4.53
N PRO A 150 1.65 -15.11 -4.73
CA PRO A 150 1.50 -16.35 -5.50
C PRO A 150 2.06 -16.23 -6.91
N HIS A 151 2.66 -17.29 -7.44
CA HIS A 151 3.24 -17.30 -8.78
C HIS A 151 2.19 -16.97 -9.86
N GLY A 152 2.57 -16.12 -10.81
CA GLY A 152 1.70 -15.60 -11.87
C GLY A 152 0.94 -14.32 -11.49
N THR A 153 1.14 -13.79 -10.27
CA THR A 153 0.49 -12.55 -9.82
C THR A 153 0.97 -11.34 -10.63
N LEU A 154 2.28 -11.20 -10.90
CA LEU A 154 2.84 -10.07 -11.63
C LEU A 154 2.35 -10.04 -13.09
N GLU A 155 2.29 -11.20 -13.74
CA GLU A 155 1.71 -11.33 -15.07
C GLU A 155 0.23 -10.93 -15.04
N ALA A 156 -0.54 -11.48 -14.10
CA ALA A 156 -1.96 -11.15 -13.96
C ALA A 156 -2.17 -9.65 -13.70
N TYR A 157 -1.33 -9.03 -12.88
CA TYR A 157 -1.35 -7.60 -12.61
C TYR A 157 -1.19 -6.79 -13.91
N GLY A 158 -0.16 -7.09 -14.71
CA GLY A 158 0.09 -6.41 -15.98
C GLY A 158 -1.06 -6.56 -16.97
N VAL A 159 -1.63 -7.77 -17.07
CA VAL A 159 -2.76 -8.03 -17.96
C VAL A 159 -4.04 -7.30 -17.51
N ILE A 160 -4.35 -7.29 -16.21
CA ILE A 160 -5.51 -6.55 -15.68
C ILE A 160 -5.33 -5.04 -15.91
N ARG A 161 -4.14 -4.50 -15.63
CA ARG A 161 -3.82 -3.10 -15.85
C ARG A 161 -4.01 -2.70 -17.31
N ALA A 162 -3.44 -3.47 -18.25
CA ALA A 162 -3.62 -3.23 -19.68
C ALA A 162 -5.09 -3.31 -20.11
N ALA A 163 -5.90 -4.14 -19.44
CA ALA A 163 -7.33 -4.21 -19.71
C ALA A 163 -8.10 -2.96 -19.21
N LEU A 164 -7.68 -2.36 -18.10
CA LEU A 164 -8.26 -1.13 -17.55
C LEU A 164 -7.93 0.10 -18.40
N GLU A 165 -6.73 0.15 -18.96
CA GLU A 165 -6.24 1.24 -19.82
C GLU A 165 -6.75 1.12 -21.28
N ARG A 166 -7.38 0.00 -21.62
CA ARG A 166 -7.88 -0.25 -22.98
C ARG A 166 -9.01 0.73 -23.33
N GLY A 167 -8.83 1.44 -24.44
CA GLY A 167 -9.85 2.34 -25.00
C GLY A 167 -9.74 3.79 -24.54
N GLY A 168 -8.57 4.21 -24.03
CA GLY A 168 -8.25 5.63 -23.78
C GLY A 168 -8.98 6.27 -22.61
N ARG A 169 -9.66 5.46 -21.78
CA ARG A 169 -10.26 5.88 -20.51
C ARG A 169 -9.27 5.71 -19.39
N SER A 170 -9.42 6.50 -18.33
CA SER A 170 -8.71 6.25 -17.08
C SER A 170 -9.14 4.89 -16.48
N PRO A 171 -8.27 4.22 -15.70
CA PRO A 171 -8.62 2.98 -15.03
C PRO A 171 -9.91 3.08 -14.20
N LEU A 172 -10.11 4.22 -13.52
CA LEU A 172 -11.31 4.48 -12.72
C LEU A 172 -12.57 4.59 -13.59
N GLU A 173 -12.52 5.31 -14.70
CA GLU A 173 -13.67 5.39 -15.62
C GLU A 173 -14.04 4.00 -16.16
N THR A 174 -13.04 3.18 -16.49
CA THR A 174 -13.27 1.79 -16.91
C THR A 174 -13.92 0.96 -15.81
N LEU A 175 -13.46 1.08 -14.56
CA LEU A 175 -14.05 0.41 -13.39
C LEU A 175 -15.50 0.82 -13.13
N LEU A 176 -15.81 2.11 -13.32
CA LEU A 176 -17.15 2.65 -13.06
C LEU A 176 -18.13 2.38 -14.22
N ALA A 177 -17.63 2.14 -15.43
CA ALA A 177 -18.46 1.89 -16.61
C ALA A 177 -19.19 0.54 -16.60
N GLY A 178 -18.77 -0.42 -15.75
CA GLY A 178 -19.43 -1.70 -15.64
C GLY A 178 -18.49 -2.85 -15.26
N PRO A 179 -18.97 -4.10 -15.30
CA PRO A 179 -18.15 -5.25 -14.93
C PRO A 179 -16.96 -5.39 -15.88
N VAL A 180 -15.75 -5.31 -15.31
CA VAL A 180 -14.51 -5.54 -16.05
C VAL A 180 -14.34 -7.04 -16.25
N ARG A 181 -14.33 -7.47 -17.51
CA ARG A 181 -13.97 -8.86 -17.86
C ARG A 181 -12.47 -9.01 -17.76
N LEU A 182 -12.01 -9.56 -16.64
CA LEU A 182 -10.61 -9.88 -16.47
C LEU A 182 -10.26 -11.17 -17.22
N PRO A 183 -9.15 -11.19 -17.97
CA PRO A 183 -8.64 -12.43 -18.53
C PRO A 183 -8.25 -13.39 -17.41
N ARG A 184 -8.34 -14.68 -17.72
CA ARG A 184 -7.97 -15.74 -16.78
C ARG A 184 -6.47 -15.96 -16.88
N THR A 185 -5.72 -15.30 -16.01
CA THR A 185 -4.31 -15.64 -15.78
C THR A 185 -4.27 -16.68 -14.65
N PRO A 186 -3.70 -17.88 -14.87
CA PRO A 186 -3.54 -18.85 -13.81
C PRO A 186 -2.60 -18.27 -12.74
N VAL A 187 -2.96 -18.50 -11.47
CA VAL A 187 -2.14 -18.14 -10.33
C VAL A 187 -1.97 -19.39 -9.48
N ASP A 188 -0.73 -19.77 -9.19
CA ASP A 188 -0.43 -20.93 -8.37
C ASP A 188 -0.18 -20.49 -6.91
N PRO A 189 -1.07 -20.80 -5.96
CA PRO A 189 -0.84 -20.50 -4.55
C PRO A 189 0.21 -21.38 -3.88
N GLY A 190 0.63 -22.49 -4.51
CA GLY A 190 1.64 -23.40 -3.98
C GLY A 190 3.08 -22.95 -4.23
N GLN A 191 3.27 -22.00 -5.15
CA GLN A 191 4.57 -21.42 -5.47
C GLN A 191 4.54 -19.91 -5.21
N ALA A 192 5.55 -19.40 -4.51
CA ALA A 192 5.73 -17.97 -4.35
C ALA A 192 6.55 -17.40 -5.52
N GLU A 193 6.29 -16.16 -5.88
CA GLU A 193 7.19 -15.31 -6.64
C GLU A 193 7.51 -14.06 -5.81
N HIS A 194 8.74 -13.57 -5.94
CA HIS A 194 9.16 -12.34 -5.30
C HIS A 194 9.21 -11.21 -6.32
N VAL A 195 8.57 -10.10 -5.99
CA VAL A 195 8.51 -8.91 -6.83
C VAL A 195 9.19 -7.77 -6.09
N LEU A 196 10.19 -7.18 -6.74
CA LEU A 196 10.79 -5.92 -6.35
C LEU A 196 9.94 -4.78 -6.92
N VAL A 197 9.54 -3.86 -6.05
CA VAL A 197 8.72 -2.70 -6.35
C VAL A 197 9.53 -1.45 -6.06
N GLU A 198 9.79 -0.63 -7.07
CA GLU A 198 10.62 0.57 -6.96
C GLU A 198 9.82 1.79 -7.40
N ALA A 199 9.72 2.82 -6.56
CA ALA A 199 9.08 4.07 -6.97
C ALA A 199 9.92 4.77 -8.04
N THR A 200 9.28 5.19 -9.14
CA THR A 200 9.96 5.91 -10.22
C THR A 200 9.74 7.41 -10.09
N ALA A 201 10.83 8.18 -10.13
CA ALA A 201 10.77 9.64 -10.16
C ALA A 201 10.42 10.12 -11.58
N GLY A 202 9.14 10.24 -11.89
CA GLY A 202 8.64 10.78 -13.17
C GLY A 202 8.17 12.25 -13.05
N GLN A 203 8.45 13.05 -14.07
CA GLN A 203 7.82 14.37 -14.24
C GLN A 203 6.35 14.19 -14.68
N GLY A 204 5.44 13.94 -13.75
CA GLY A 204 4.00 14.04 -14.03
C GLY A 204 3.14 13.07 -13.24
N ASP A 205 3.62 11.86 -12.98
CA ASP A 205 2.96 10.91 -12.09
C ASP A 205 3.99 9.97 -11.48
N ALA A 206 4.00 9.85 -10.15
CA ALA A 206 4.91 8.94 -9.47
C ALA A 206 4.49 7.51 -9.80
N GLY A 207 5.28 6.81 -10.62
CA GLY A 207 5.03 5.43 -10.98
C GLY A 207 5.66 4.46 -9.98
N ALA A 208 5.54 3.17 -10.28
CA ALA A 208 6.43 2.16 -9.72
C ALA A 208 6.85 1.18 -10.81
N ALA A 209 8.14 0.85 -10.84
CA ALA A 209 8.68 -0.25 -11.61
C ALA A 209 8.45 -1.56 -10.83
N LEU A 210 8.15 -2.63 -11.56
CA LEU A 210 7.94 -3.97 -11.03
C LEU A 210 8.90 -4.91 -11.75
N SER A 211 9.72 -5.64 -11.00
CA SER A 211 10.67 -6.62 -11.52
C SER A 211 10.64 -7.89 -10.66
N PHE A 212 11.01 -9.03 -11.25
CA PHE A 212 11.20 -10.25 -10.48
C PHE A 212 12.48 -10.14 -9.64
N ALA A 213 12.40 -10.55 -8.38
CA ALA A 213 13.55 -10.79 -7.54
C ALA A 213 13.75 -12.31 -7.40
N SER A 214 15.00 -12.78 -7.43
CA SER A 214 15.29 -14.16 -7.06
C SER A 214 15.01 -14.38 -5.56
N ASP A 215 14.86 -15.63 -5.14
CA ASP A 215 14.61 -15.97 -3.72
C ASP A 215 15.74 -15.45 -2.83
N GLU A 216 16.98 -15.53 -3.30
CA GLU A 216 18.18 -15.05 -2.62
C GLU A 216 18.17 -13.52 -2.47
N LEU A 217 17.90 -12.79 -3.56
CA LEU A 217 17.81 -11.34 -3.54
C LEU A 217 16.66 -10.88 -2.64
N ALA A 218 15.50 -11.52 -2.74
CA ALA A 218 14.34 -11.21 -1.91
C ALA A 218 14.63 -11.42 -0.41
N THR A 219 15.33 -12.51 -0.09
CA THR A 219 15.77 -12.82 1.28
C THR A 219 16.72 -11.75 1.80
N LEU A 220 17.75 -11.39 1.03
CA LEU A 220 18.70 -10.33 1.39
C LEU A 220 18.01 -8.98 1.62
N LEU A 221 17.20 -8.53 0.67
CA LEU A 221 16.53 -7.22 0.75
C LEU A 221 15.51 -7.18 1.90
N THR A 222 14.90 -8.31 2.25
CA THR A 222 14.03 -8.44 3.44
C THR A 222 14.82 -8.41 4.75
N ALA A 223 16.08 -8.86 4.74
CA ALA A 223 17.01 -8.78 5.86
C ALA A 223 17.58 -7.37 6.05
N ALA A 224 17.66 -6.56 4.99
CA ALA A 224 18.11 -5.16 4.99
C ALA A 224 17.11 -4.18 5.62
N ARG A 225 16.71 -4.45 6.87
CA ARG A 225 15.80 -3.64 7.69
C ARG A 225 16.56 -2.47 8.33
N PRO A 226 15.89 -1.41 8.80
CA PRO A 226 16.54 -0.34 9.57
C PRO A 226 17.38 -0.92 10.72
N GLY A 227 18.68 -0.59 10.73
CA GLY A 227 19.65 -1.06 11.72
C GLY A 227 20.39 -2.36 11.36
N ALA A 228 20.14 -2.98 10.20
CA ALA A 228 20.92 -4.14 9.76
C ALA A 228 22.38 -3.73 9.49
N THR A 229 23.33 -4.47 10.06
CA THR A 229 24.76 -4.21 9.83
C THR A 229 25.22 -4.88 8.55
N ARG A 230 26.28 -4.34 7.91
CA ARG A 230 26.90 -5.00 6.76
C ARG A 230 27.32 -6.44 7.07
N GLU A 231 27.88 -6.68 8.25
CA GLU A 231 28.28 -8.03 8.71
C GLU A 231 27.09 -9.00 8.75
N ALA A 232 25.93 -8.56 9.27
CA ALA A 232 24.73 -9.39 9.30
C ALA A 232 24.19 -9.71 7.89
N LEU A 233 24.28 -8.77 6.96
CA LEU A 233 23.89 -9.00 5.56
C LEU A 233 24.87 -9.94 4.84
N LEU A 234 26.18 -9.82 5.11
CA LEU A 234 27.17 -10.76 4.61
C LEU A 234 26.96 -12.17 5.17
N ALA A 235 26.61 -12.30 6.45
CA ALA A 235 26.23 -13.58 7.02
C ALA A 235 24.99 -14.18 6.33
N THR A 236 23.98 -13.33 6.04
CA THR A 236 22.79 -13.75 5.27
C THR A 236 23.17 -14.26 3.87
N LEU A 237 24.11 -13.60 3.20
CA LEU A 237 24.62 -14.05 1.89
C LEU A 237 25.43 -15.34 1.97
N GLY A 238 26.20 -15.52 3.06
CA GLY A 238 26.90 -16.76 3.35
C GLY A 238 25.95 -17.96 3.54
N ASP A 239 24.83 -17.74 4.24
CA ASP A 239 23.76 -18.74 4.39
C ASP A 239 23.09 -19.09 3.05
N LEU A 240 23.12 -18.16 2.08
CA LEU A 240 22.65 -18.35 0.71
C LEU A 240 23.73 -18.93 -0.22
N GLY A 241 24.93 -19.21 0.30
CA GLY A 241 26.00 -19.91 -0.41
C GLY A 241 27.01 -19.01 -1.14
N LEU A 242 26.94 -17.69 -0.96
CA LEU A 242 27.97 -16.79 -1.50
C LEU A 242 29.19 -16.75 -0.58
N ASP A 243 30.38 -16.62 -1.16
CA ASP A 243 31.56 -16.36 -0.35
C ASP A 243 31.62 -14.90 0.15
N ALA A 244 32.55 -14.61 1.05
CA ALA A 244 32.66 -13.29 1.67
C ALA A 244 33.05 -12.17 0.68
N ALA A 245 33.79 -12.48 -0.38
CA ALA A 245 34.20 -11.51 -1.38
C ALA A 245 33.05 -11.22 -2.36
N GLU A 246 32.40 -12.27 -2.87
CA GLU A 246 31.22 -12.15 -3.73
C GLU A 246 30.07 -11.42 -3.01
N GLY A 247 29.83 -11.78 -1.74
CA GLY A 247 28.80 -11.11 -0.94
C GLY A 247 29.11 -9.63 -0.70
N ALA A 248 30.39 -9.26 -0.53
CA ALA A 248 30.79 -7.87 -0.36
C ALA A 248 30.61 -7.07 -1.66
N GLU A 249 30.99 -7.65 -2.80
CA GLU A 249 30.79 -7.06 -4.12
C GLU A 249 29.30 -6.82 -4.41
N LEU A 250 28.45 -7.83 -4.21
CA LEU A 250 27.00 -7.70 -4.39
C LEU A 250 26.39 -6.59 -3.52
N LEU A 251 26.80 -6.46 -2.24
CA LEU A 251 26.30 -5.38 -1.39
C LEU A 251 26.74 -4.00 -1.89
N ASP A 252 27.95 -3.89 -2.44
CA ASP A 252 28.44 -2.63 -2.99
C ASP A 252 27.73 -2.27 -4.30
N GLU A 253 27.43 -3.26 -5.15
CA GLU A 253 26.60 -3.08 -6.35
C GLU A 253 25.19 -2.61 -5.99
N LEU A 254 24.52 -3.25 -5.02
CA LEU A 254 23.18 -2.84 -4.59
C LEU A 254 23.14 -1.42 -3.99
N VAL A 255 24.23 -0.98 -3.36
CA VAL A 255 24.38 0.42 -2.90
C VAL A 255 24.61 1.35 -4.10
N ALA A 256 25.44 0.94 -5.07
CA ALA A 256 25.70 1.73 -6.27
C ALA A 256 24.44 1.92 -7.14
N ASP A 257 23.60 0.88 -7.24
CA ASP A 257 22.32 0.89 -7.94
C ASP A 257 21.22 1.65 -7.17
N GLY A 258 21.49 2.03 -5.91
CA GLY A 258 20.54 2.75 -5.08
C GLY A 258 19.38 1.88 -4.56
N LEU A 259 19.55 0.56 -4.50
CA LEU A 259 18.61 -0.35 -3.85
C LEU A 259 18.86 -0.42 -2.34
N LEU A 260 20.11 -0.30 -1.91
CA LEU A 260 20.49 -0.17 -0.51
C LEU A 260 21.02 1.24 -0.21
N GLU A 261 20.69 1.76 0.97
CA GLU A 261 21.24 3.01 1.49
C GLU A 261 21.92 2.80 2.85
N ARG A 262 22.93 3.62 3.12
CA ARG A 262 23.61 3.68 4.41
C ARG A 262 22.73 4.40 5.42
N ALA A 263 22.45 3.73 6.54
CA ALA A 263 21.61 4.25 7.62
C ALA A 263 22.47 4.75 8.79
N GLY A 264 22.04 5.87 9.39
CA GLY A 264 22.64 6.49 10.58
C GLY A 264 21.99 6.14 11.88
#